data_AF-A0A2H5XEC0-F1
#
_entry.id   AF-A0A2H5XEC0-F1
#
_cell.length_a   1.000
_cell.length_b   1.000
_cell.length_c   1.000
_cell.angle_alpha   90.00
_cell.angle_beta   90.00
_cell.angle_gamma   90.00
#
_symmetry.space_group_name_H-M   'P 1'
#
loop_
_entity.id
_entity.type
_entity.pdbx_description
1 polymer ?
#
loop_
_entity_poly.entity_id
_entity_poly.type
_entity_poly.pdbx_seq_one_letter_code
_entity_poly.pdbx_strand_id
1 'polypeptide(L)'
;MNANENIPYRIKLVTWEAFANGEGGSLEADRPSRLHSPLAHWQRIFPDRQSPNDPHQSTRRQVLLKIQIDPPLKDKQVWLRSFDVDDPSSPHDQYDPNAIIDPKDSANLDLPNDSDEGDNRGTPKTGRFIGAVDTPVVFIDERTVNVLTGEGGIAKIIFEVTMQPGDNFRIAATVDQNQLVSLAPRKRVRDGSIWFVRKDTQGKVTKWVGKVNDDTTRPAKTKASPVLTVWRRLWVEVDSMGSPPAGIQLGEDDLTTVDIPDPPLDALTEAMKDAYVEVFKVGAGYSESDTDWKYVFKAGGQGDDDIVNYCRNRRQSRNLEAIDFWVTQVVGIYEIGLVSLHPEFFSPIEEEDDPNDPAPLDPDKDDRDNDPDVRQNADGTIVAEICMNGLTEIAEPDCSFVSYEQIRDMCMQRRLQDPNTRRQMNIYSIYSGTIAHEIGHQFLGDVHSYDPKPRDLMWAHAPRGGNTDDREEEMLEQRPWLWKPEHIHAIRGIDKP
;
A
#
# COMPACT_ATOMS: atom_id res chain seq x y z
N MET A 1 -24.92 46.78 27.02
CA MET A 1 -24.45 45.42 27.30
C MET A 1 -25.43 44.46 26.67
N ASN A 2 -25.01 43.71 25.66
CA ASN A 2 -25.89 42.76 24.98
C ASN A 2 -26.15 41.57 25.92
N ALA A 3 -27.41 41.30 26.22
CA ALA A 3 -27.82 40.20 27.12
C ALA A 3 -27.34 38.79 26.68
N ASN A 4 -26.74 38.67 25.49
CA ASN A 4 -26.24 37.43 24.89
C ASN A 4 -24.78 37.08 25.21
N GLU A 5 -24.03 37.94 25.92
CA GLU A 5 -22.60 37.70 26.16
C GLU A 5 -22.30 36.56 27.14
N ASN A 6 -23.21 36.23 28.08
CA ASN A 6 -22.94 35.30 29.18
C ASN A 6 -23.68 33.96 29.13
N ILE A 7 -24.31 33.58 28.01
CA ILE A 7 -24.94 32.27 27.92
C ILE A 7 -23.83 31.20 27.84
N PRO A 8 -23.73 30.28 28.83
CA PRO A 8 -22.75 29.22 28.77
C PRO A 8 -23.08 28.29 27.60
N TYR A 9 -22.06 27.91 26.83
CA TYR A 9 -22.18 27.00 25.70
C TYR A 9 -21.12 25.89 25.77
N ARG A 10 -21.36 24.81 25.05
CA ARG A 10 -20.53 23.60 25.01
C ARG A 10 -20.38 23.10 23.59
N ILE A 11 -19.32 22.37 23.30
CA ILE A 11 -19.15 21.65 22.04
C ILE A 11 -20.10 20.46 22.01
N LYS A 12 -21.01 20.44 21.03
CA LYS A 12 -21.97 19.37 20.79
C LYS A 12 -21.42 18.33 19.82
N LEU A 13 -20.77 18.76 18.73
CA LEU A 13 -20.29 17.87 17.67
C LEU A 13 -18.95 18.38 17.12
N VAL A 14 -18.06 17.45 16.79
CA VAL A 14 -16.85 17.66 15.99
C VAL A 14 -16.76 16.49 15.03
N THR A 15 -16.83 16.72 13.72
CA THR A 15 -16.86 15.64 12.72
C THR A 15 -16.24 16.10 11.41
N TRP A 16 -15.70 15.15 10.64
CA TRP A 16 -15.16 15.40 9.31
C TRP A 16 -16.27 15.37 8.26
N GLU A 17 -16.23 16.29 7.31
CA GLU A 17 -17.07 16.36 6.12
C GLU A 17 -16.15 16.43 4.87
N ALA A 18 -16.58 15.82 3.77
CA ALA A 18 -15.83 15.93 2.51
C ALA A 18 -15.79 17.41 2.08
N PHE A 19 -14.64 17.85 1.57
CA PHE A 19 -14.51 19.19 1.03
C PHE A 19 -15.30 19.28 -0.30
N ALA A 20 -16.22 20.25 -0.37
CA ALA A 20 -17.10 20.64 -1.49
C ALA A 20 -17.44 19.56 -2.55
N ASN A 21 -18.70 19.10 -2.65
CA ASN A 21 -19.29 18.37 -3.80
C ASN A 21 -18.43 17.28 -4.53
N GLY A 22 -17.42 16.68 -3.90
CA GLY A 22 -16.49 15.72 -4.53
C GLY A 22 -15.19 16.33 -5.09
N GLU A 23 -15.01 17.65 -4.97
CA GLU A 23 -13.78 18.39 -5.28
C GLU A 23 -12.68 18.16 -4.22
N GLY A 24 -13.05 17.73 -3.03
CA GLY A 24 -12.13 17.35 -1.95
C GLY A 24 -11.60 15.93 -2.01
N GLY A 25 -10.80 15.55 -1.01
CA GLY A 25 -10.52 14.14 -0.74
C GLY A 25 -11.82 13.37 -0.44
N SER A 26 -11.95 12.15 -0.96
CA SER A 26 -13.11 11.31 -0.63
C SER A 26 -13.01 10.88 0.82
N LEU A 27 -13.98 11.31 1.65
CA LEU A 27 -14.14 10.79 3.00
C LEU A 27 -14.92 9.50 2.95
N GLU A 28 -14.27 8.43 3.37
CA GLU A 28 -14.87 7.11 3.40
C GLU A 28 -14.88 6.60 4.83
N ALA A 29 -15.92 5.85 5.18
CA ALA A 29 -15.91 5.08 6.41
C ALA A 29 -14.74 4.11 6.34
N ASP A 30 -14.02 3.97 7.45
CA ASP A 30 -13.00 2.95 7.53
C ASP A 30 -13.64 1.56 7.41
N ARG A 31 -13.10 0.74 6.51
CA ARG A 31 -13.45 -0.68 6.45
C ARG A 31 -12.35 -1.36 7.24
N PRO A 32 -12.62 -1.76 8.50
CA PRO A 32 -11.57 -2.25 9.37
C PRO A 32 -10.82 -3.39 8.65
N SER A 33 -9.51 -3.21 8.48
CA SER A 33 -8.64 -4.36 8.17
C SER A 33 -8.74 -5.36 9.33
N ARG A 34 -8.24 -6.59 9.15
CA ARG A 34 -8.22 -7.60 10.23
C ARG A 34 -7.55 -7.09 11.52
N LEU A 35 -6.77 -6.01 11.45
CA LEU A 35 -6.02 -5.40 12.54
C LEU A 35 -6.76 -4.26 13.26
N HIS A 36 -7.81 -3.70 12.66
CA HIS A 36 -8.54 -2.59 13.26
C HIS A 36 -9.59 -3.11 14.26
N SER A 37 -9.42 -2.72 15.53
CA SER A 37 -10.47 -2.88 16.53
C SER A 37 -11.77 -2.23 16.01
N PRO A 38 -12.96 -2.84 16.17
CA PRO A 38 -14.25 -2.35 15.67
C PRO A 38 -14.75 -1.06 16.36
N LEU A 39 -13.85 -0.22 16.86
CA LEU A 39 -14.14 1.12 17.34
C LEU A 39 -14.61 1.97 16.15
N ALA A 40 -15.93 1.99 15.97
CA ALA A 40 -16.73 2.34 14.80
C ALA A 40 -16.64 3.78 14.26
N HIS A 41 -15.53 4.49 14.42
CA HIS A 41 -15.45 5.93 14.11
C HIS A 41 -14.17 6.36 13.39
N TRP A 42 -13.50 5.48 12.65
CA TRP A 42 -12.38 5.90 11.81
C TRP A 42 -12.89 6.36 10.46
N GLN A 43 -12.28 7.43 9.95
CA GLN A 43 -12.54 7.96 8.62
C GLN A 43 -11.23 7.94 7.85
N ARG A 44 -11.34 7.73 6.54
CA ARG A 44 -10.20 7.69 5.62
C ARG A 44 -10.29 8.84 4.65
N ILE A 45 -9.15 9.39 4.26
CA ILE A 45 -9.03 10.34 3.15
C ILE A 45 -7.98 9.83 2.17
N PHE A 46 -8.29 9.94 0.88
CA PHE A 46 -7.33 9.77 -0.21
C PHE A 46 -6.93 11.12 -0.78
N PRO A 47 -5.71 11.62 -0.49
CA PRO A 47 -5.24 12.91 -0.97
C PRO A 47 -4.70 12.85 -2.40
N ASP A 48 -4.53 11.64 -2.97
CA ASP A 48 -4.16 11.42 -4.36
C ASP A 48 -5.22 11.87 -5.34
N ARG A 49 -4.77 12.07 -6.58
CA ARG A 49 -5.68 12.19 -7.70
C ARG A 49 -6.58 10.95 -7.83
N GLN A 50 -7.83 11.17 -8.21
CA GLN A 50 -8.79 10.11 -8.55
C GLN A 50 -8.60 9.56 -9.96
N SER A 51 -7.92 10.32 -10.82
CA SER A 51 -7.61 9.93 -12.18
C SER A 51 -6.44 10.76 -12.66
N PRO A 52 -5.81 10.37 -13.78
CA PRO A 52 -4.67 11.10 -14.31
C PRO A 52 -4.96 12.57 -14.64
N ASN A 53 -6.21 12.88 -15.01
CA ASN A 53 -6.68 14.21 -15.40
C ASN A 53 -7.54 14.87 -14.30
N ASP A 54 -7.35 14.51 -13.03
CA ASP A 54 -8.14 15.02 -11.92
C ASP A 54 -8.02 16.55 -11.77
N PRO A 55 -9.08 17.32 -12.06
CA PRO A 55 -9.02 18.79 -12.03
C PRO A 55 -8.96 19.34 -10.61
N HIS A 56 -9.16 18.49 -9.60
CA HIS A 56 -9.27 18.88 -8.21
C HIS A 56 -8.03 18.55 -7.37
N GLN A 57 -6.89 18.24 -8.00
CA GLN A 57 -5.66 17.86 -7.28
C GLN A 57 -5.31 18.83 -6.13
N SER A 58 -5.40 20.14 -6.35
CA SER A 58 -5.06 21.15 -5.34
C SER A 58 -5.94 21.11 -4.09
N THR A 59 -7.10 20.46 -4.16
CA THR A 59 -8.08 20.35 -3.07
C THR A 59 -8.24 18.92 -2.54
N ARG A 60 -7.60 17.91 -3.14
CA ARG A 60 -7.68 16.50 -2.67
C ARG A 60 -7.13 16.31 -1.27
N ARG A 61 -6.12 17.08 -0.89
CA ARG A 61 -5.54 17.11 0.45
C ARG A 61 -6.44 17.82 1.48
N GLN A 62 -7.59 18.36 1.10
CA GLN A 62 -8.42 19.20 1.96
C GLN A 62 -9.67 18.45 2.43
N VAL A 63 -9.99 18.61 3.72
CA VAL A 63 -11.22 18.16 4.37
C VAL A 63 -11.85 19.29 5.16
N LEU A 64 -13.16 19.20 5.38
CA LEU A 64 -13.87 20.12 6.25
C LEU A 64 -14.03 19.52 7.64
N LEU A 65 -13.62 20.28 8.66
CA LEU A 65 -13.98 19.99 10.03
C LEU A 65 -15.22 20.80 10.41
N LYS A 66 -16.31 20.11 10.73
CA LYS A 66 -17.53 20.73 11.23
C LYS A 66 -17.59 20.67 12.75
N ILE A 67 -17.75 21.83 13.37
CA ILE A 67 -18.02 21.97 14.78
C ILE A 67 -19.45 22.50 14.98
N GLN A 68 -20.17 21.95 15.93
CA GLN A 68 -21.44 22.48 16.40
C GLN A 68 -21.41 22.70 17.91
N ILE A 69 -21.92 23.82 18.39
CA ILE A 69 -22.09 24.11 19.82
C ILE A 69 -23.55 23.98 20.27
N ASP A 70 -23.75 23.85 21.59
CA ASP A 70 -25.05 23.83 22.26
C ASP A 70 -25.04 24.79 23.47
N PRO A 71 -26.00 25.73 23.58
CA PRO A 71 -27.02 26.05 22.58
C PRO A 71 -26.42 26.59 21.26
N PRO A 72 -27.15 26.54 20.13
CA PRO A 72 -26.65 26.90 18.79
C PRO A 72 -26.51 28.42 18.60
N LEU A 73 -25.51 29.02 19.26
CA LEU A 73 -25.27 30.46 19.28
C LEU A 73 -24.29 30.90 18.19
N LYS A 74 -24.60 31.98 17.49
CA LYS A 74 -23.69 32.66 16.55
C LYS A 74 -22.61 33.47 17.29
N ASP A 75 -21.49 33.70 16.63
CA ASP A 75 -20.35 34.52 17.05
C ASP A 75 -19.73 34.06 18.39
N LYS A 76 -19.73 32.75 18.63
CA LYS A 76 -19.07 32.14 19.78
C LYS A 76 -17.71 31.59 19.36
N GLN A 77 -16.71 31.81 20.20
CA GLN A 77 -15.34 31.36 19.97
C GLN A 77 -15.20 29.86 20.25
N VAL A 78 -14.53 29.17 19.34
CA VAL A 78 -14.09 27.80 19.53
C VAL A 78 -12.61 27.74 19.19
N TRP A 79 -11.83 27.16 20.11
CA TRP A 79 -10.41 26.93 19.92
C TRP A 79 -10.20 25.50 19.45
N LEU A 80 -9.36 25.33 18.43
CA LEU A 80 -9.07 24.04 17.83
C LEU A 80 -7.57 23.78 17.86
N ARG A 81 -7.20 22.52 18.09
CA ARG A 81 -5.83 22.04 17.91
C ARG A 81 -5.84 20.69 17.19
N SER A 82 -5.05 20.56 16.13
CA SER A 82 -4.79 19.27 15.49
C SER A 82 -3.70 18.52 16.23
N PHE A 83 -3.87 17.21 16.27
CA PHE A 83 -2.93 16.25 16.81
C PHE A 83 -2.75 15.17 15.76
N ASP A 84 -1.50 14.78 15.55
CA ASP A 84 -1.24 13.46 15.00
C ASP A 84 -1.39 12.45 16.13
N VAL A 85 -2.11 11.36 15.88
CA VAL A 85 -2.36 10.33 16.88
C VAL A 85 -1.93 9.01 16.30
N ASP A 86 -0.89 8.39 16.85
CA ASP A 86 -0.33 7.16 16.30
C ASP A 86 -1.38 6.10 16.00
N ASP A 87 -1.12 5.30 14.97
CA ASP A 87 -1.96 4.18 14.56
C ASP A 87 -2.01 3.10 15.68
N PRO A 88 -3.13 2.96 16.43
CA PRO A 88 -3.28 1.87 17.38
C PRO A 88 -3.44 0.48 16.74
N SER A 89 -3.67 0.38 15.42
CA SER A 89 -3.88 -0.89 14.70
C SER A 89 -2.59 -1.60 14.32
N SER A 90 -1.46 -0.89 14.29
CA SER A 90 -0.14 -1.52 14.14
C SER A 90 0.01 -2.60 15.22
N PRO A 91 -0.04 -3.90 14.87
CA PRO A 91 -0.12 -5.00 15.82
C PRO A 91 1.25 -5.30 16.44
N HIS A 92 2.19 -4.38 16.30
CA HIS A 92 3.60 -4.64 16.51
C HIS A 92 3.93 -4.98 17.97
N ASP A 93 3.18 -4.41 18.91
CA ASP A 93 3.26 -4.70 20.33
C ASP A 93 3.04 -6.20 20.65
N GLN A 94 2.39 -6.97 19.74
CA GLN A 94 2.01 -8.37 19.97
C GLN A 94 2.87 -9.42 19.26
N TYR A 95 3.46 -9.12 18.09
CA TYR A 95 4.11 -10.15 17.25
C TYR A 95 5.64 -10.09 17.25
N ASP A 96 6.24 -8.93 17.51
CA ASP A 96 7.67 -8.84 17.82
C ASP A 96 7.92 -7.62 18.74
N PRO A 97 8.16 -7.84 20.05
CA PRO A 97 8.41 -6.75 20.99
C PRO A 97 9.73 -5.99 20.71
N ASN A 98 10.55 -6.41 19.74
CA ASN A 98 11.80 -5.76 19.36
C ASN A 98 11.76 -4.99 18.02
N ALA A 99 10.82 -5.26 17.12
CA ALA A 99 10.69 -4.47 15.87
C ALA A 99 9.90 -3.19 16.13
N ILE A 100 10.52 -2.30 16.87
CA ILE A 100 10.02 -0.96 17.12
C ILE A 100 9.86 -0.25 15.75
N ILE A 101 8.62 -0.09 15.25
CA ILE A 101 8.32 0.56 13.95
C ILE A 101 8.74 2.03 13.99
N ASP A 102 8.60 2.68 15.15
CA ASP A 102 9.22 3.97 15.42
C ASP A 102 10.28 3.82 16.49
N PRO A 103 11.60 3.82 16.16
CA PRO A 103 12.69 3.72 17.13
C PRO A 103 12.61 4.68 18.34
N LYS A 104 11.76 5.72 18.29
CA LYS A 104 11.47 6.63 19.41
C LYS A 104 10.36 6.16 20.34
N ASP A 105 9.46 5.29 19.88
CA ASP A 105 8.51 4.54 20.70
C ASP A 105 9.24 3.45 21.47
N SER A 106 10.01 3.85 22.47
CA SER A 106 10.57 2.89 23.40
C SER A 106 9.44 2.07 24.03
N ALA A 107 9.64 0.76 24.20
CA ALA A 107 8.67 -0.20 24.76
C ALA A 107 8.12 0.13 26.17
N ASN A 108 8.51 1.26 26.76
CA ASN A 108 7.85 1.83 27.92
C ASN A 108 6.52 2.48 27.49
N LEU A 109 5.45 1.69 27.57
CA LEU A 109 4.02 2.10 27.49
C LEU A 109 3.64 3.31 28.38
N ASP A 110 4.53 3.76 29.27
CA ASP A 110 4.35 4.91 30.14
C ASP A 110 5.02 6.19 29.66
N LEU A 111 5.92 6.13 28.67
CA LEU A 111 6.46 7.34 28.07
C LEU A 111 5.39 8.00 27.20
N PRO A 112 5.20 9.33 27.32
CA PRO A 112 4.19 10.03 26.54
C PRO A 112 4.53 9.84 25.05
N ASN A 113 3.59 9.30 24.25
CA ASN A 113 3.63 9.39 22.78
C ASN A 113 4.16 10.78 22.41
N ASP A 114 5.26 10.80 21.68
CA ASP A 114 6.10 11.95 21.43
C ASP A 114 5.51 12.84 20.32
N SER A 115 4.27 13.28 20.55
CA SER A 115 3.66 14.44 19.89
C SER A 115 4.47 15.75 19.97
N ASP A 116 5.68 15.70 20.55
CA ASP A 116 6.57 16.80 20.90
C ASP A 116 7.82 16.87 19.98
N GLU A 117 7.80 16.51 18.68
CA GLU A 117 8.48 17.28 17.57
C GLU A 117 9.01 16.52 16.31
N GLY A 118 8.83 15.22 16.05
CA GLY A 118 9.31 14.71 14.75
C GLY A 118 9.36 13.23 14.45
N ASP A 119 8.28 12.53 14.72
CA ASP A 119 7.98 11.17 14.25
C ASP A 119 7.40 11.16 12.82
N ASN A 120 6.68 12.21 12.39
CA ASN A 120 5.91 12.14 11.15
C ASN A 120 6.66 12.67 9.91
N ARG A 121 6.70 11.82 8.88
CA ARG A 121 7.60 11.88 7.72
C ARG A 121 7.07 12.69 6.52
N GLY A 122 5.88 13.29 6.61
CA GLY A 122 5.33 14.19 5.58
C GLY A 122 5.70 15.67 5.77
N THR A 123 5.55 16.51 4.73
CA THR A 123 5.60 17.98 4.86
C THR A 123 4.29 18.60 4.35
N PRO A 124 3.55 19.39 5.16
CA PRO A 124 3.84 19.73 6.57
C PRO A 124 3.56 18.56 7.52
N LYS A 125 4.44 18.33 8.50
CA LYS A 125 4.49 17.12 9.35
C LYS A 125 3.23 16.74 10.12
N THR A 126 2.19 17.58 10.18
CA THR A 126 1.03 17.36 11.08
C THR A 126 -0.31 17.78 10.48
N GLY A 127 -0.35 17.88 9.16
CA GLY A 127 -1.39 18.67 8.49
C GLY A 127 -1.42 20.11 9.00
N ARG A 128 -2.33 20.91 8.47
CA ARG A 128 -2.50 22.30 8.92
C ARG A 128 -3.89 22.82 8.65
N PHE A 129 -4.30 23.78 9.47
CA PHE A 129 -5.47 24.59 9.15
C PHE A 129 -5.11 25.59 8.05
N ILE A 130 -5.98 25.74 7.04
CA ILE A 130 -5.74 26.65 5.89
C ILE A 130 -6.86 27.67 5.66
N GLY A 131 -8.02 27.50 6.29
CA GLY A 131 -9.13 28.46 6.13
C GLY A 131 -10.38 28.08 6.92
N ALA A 132 -11.44 28.85 6.72
CA ALA A 132 -12.77 28.57 7.25
C ALA A 132 -13.84 28.94 6.21
N VAL A 133 -15.00 28.32 6.33
CA VAL A 133 -16.15 28.55 5.45
C VAL A 133 -17.18 29.40 6.20
N ASP A 134 -17.52 30.55 5.64
CA ASP A 134 -18.55 31.49 6.13
C ASP A 134 -18.32 32.10 7.53
N THR A 135 -17.17 31.84 8.16
CA THR A 135 -16.85 32.39 9.49
C THR A 135 -15.42 32.90 9.58
N PRO A 136 -15.17 33.94 10.41
CA PRO A 136 -13.80 34.39 10.70
C PRO A 136 -12.99 33.32 11.44
N VAL A 137 -11.74 33.17 11.04
CA VAL A 137 -10.73 32.32 11.68
C VAL A 137 -9.46 33.14 11.98
N VAL A 138 -8.86 32.89 13.14
CA VAL A 138 -7.59 33.46 13.56
C VAL A 138 -6.60 32.31 13.78
N PHE A 139 -5.53 32.31 12.99
CA PHE A 139 -4.44 31.34 13.12
C PHE A 139 -3.50 31.77 14.24
N ILE A 140 -3.23 30.87 15.17
CA ILE A 140 -2.24 31.05 16.23
C ILE A 140 -0.92 30.44 15.74
N ASP A 141 -1.02 29.23 15.20
CA ASP A 141 0.01 28.50 14.48
C ASP A 141 -0.66 27.56 13.45
N GLU A 142 0.13 26.72 12.77
CA GLU A 142 -0.38 25.79 11.73
C GLU A 142 -1.33 24.72 12.28
N ARG A 143 -1.20 24.37 13.57
CA ARG A 143 -1.97 23.33 14.26
C ARG A 143 -3.01 23.88 15.20
N THR A 144 -3.08 25.20 15.41
CA THR A 144 -3.93 25.81 16.42
C THR A 144 -4.63 27.05 15.88
N VAL A 145 -5.97 27.05 15.95
CA VAL A 145 -6.80 28.16 15.46
C VAL A 145 -7.91 28.51 16.43
N ASN A 146 -8.39 29.74 16.32
CA ASN A 146 -9.64 30.21 16.92
C ASN A 146 -10.63 30.51 15.79
N VAL A 147 -11.85 29.97 15.89
CA VAL A 147 -12.92 30.21 14.93
C VAL A 147 -14.17 30.71 15.63
N LEU A 148 -14.91 31.59 14.93
CA LEU A 148 -16.24 31.97 15.36
C LEU A 148 -17.29 31.03 14.77
N THR A 149 -18.32 30.71 15.56
CA THR A 149 -19.50 30.02 15.05
C THR A 149 -20.36 30.95 14.20
N GLY A 150 -20.86 30.44 13.08
CA GLY A 150 -21.84 31.09 12.23
C GLY A 150 -23.27 30.84 12.69
N GLU A 151 -24.20 30.87 11.74
CA GLU A 151 -25.61 30.57 12.02
C GLU A 151 -25.79 29.14 12.54
N GLY A 152 -26.75 28.98 13.47
CA GLY A 152 -27.01 27.69 14.11
C GLY A 152 -25.87 27.19 15.02
N GLY A 153 -24.91 28.03 15.38
CA GLY A 153 -23.78 27.65 16.23
C GLY A 153 -22.83 26.67 15.56
N ILE A 154 -22.68 26.76 14.24
CA ILE A 154 -21.83 25.88 13.44
C ILE A 154 -20.59 26.65 12.97
N ALA A 155 -19.42 26.03 13.09
CA ALA A 155 -18.20 26.49 12.42
C ALA A 155 -17.69 25.40 11.47
N LYS A 156 -17.17 25.80 10.32
CA LYS A 156 -16.56 24.90 9.34
C LYS A 156 -15.16 25.37 9.02
N ILE A 157 -14.18 24.51 9.24
CA ILE A 157 -12.76 24.83 9.04
C ILE A 157 -12.20 23.92 7.95
N ILE A 158 -11.34 24.48 7.11
CA ILE A 158 -10.61 23.73 6.10
C ILE A 158 -9.29 23.24 6.72
N PHE A 159 -9.09 21.93 6.72
CA PHE A 159 -7.88 21.28 7.20
C PHE A 159 -7.21 20.55 6.02
N GLU A 160 -5.92 20.80 5.84
CA GLU A 160 -5.07 20.16 4.84
C GLU A 160 -4.29 19.02 5.48
N VAL A 161 -4.41 17.81 4.94
CA VAL A 161 -3.66 16.63 5.38
C VAL A 161 -2.32 16.49 4.64
N THR A 162 -1.49 15.56 5.09
CA THR A 162 -0.26 15.15 4.42
C THR A 162 -0.54 14.19 3.25
N MET A 163 0.51 13.84 2.50
CA MET A 163 0.50 12.75 1.52
C MET A 163 1.07 11.45 2.10
N GLN A 164 1.37 11.42 3.39
CA GLN A 164 2.06 10.29 4.00
C GLN A 164 1.00 9.24 4.42
N PRO A 165 0.97 8.05 3.81
CA PRO A 165 0.02 7.00 4.20
C PRO A 165 0.24 6.61 5.67
N GLY A 166 -0.87 6.52 6.40
CA GLY A 166 -0.88 6.19 7.82
C GLY A 166 -0.75 7.37 8.79
N ASP A 167 -0.58 8.60 8.30
CA ASP A 167 -0.74 9.78 9.16
C ASP A 167 -2.19 9.85 9.68
N ASN A 168 -2.36 10.17 10.95
CA ASN A 168 -3.62 10.02 11.66
C ASN A 168 -4.00 11.31 12.38
N PHE A 169 -4.98 12.03 11.87
CA PHE A 169 -5.36 13.32 12.42
C PHE A 169 -6.53 13.23 13.39
N ARG A 170 -6.39 13.92 14.51
CA ARG A 170 -7.48 14.18 15.45
C ARG A 170 -7.49 15.63 15.87
N ILE A 171 -8.64 16.28 15.79
CA ILE A 171 -8.77 17.70 16.15
C ILE A 171 -9.57 17.83 17.44
N ALA A 172 -8.94 18.39 18.48
CA ALA A 172 -9.65 18.77 19.69
C ALA A 172 -10.27 20.17 19.52
N ALA A 173 -11.54 20.30 19.88
CA ALA A 173 -12.29 21.55 19.93
C ALA A 173 -12.66 21.89 21.38
N THR A 174 -12.46 23.13 21.81
CA THR A 174 -12.82 23.59 23.15
C THR A 174 -13.34 25.02 23.17
N VAL A 175 -14.18 25.32 24.15
CA VAL A 175 -14.68 26.69 24.43
C VAL A 175 -13.77 27.47 25.38
N ASP A 176 -12.65 26.88 25.81
CA ASP A 176 -11.74 27.42 26.82
C ASP A 176 -10.28 27.23 26.38
N GLN A 177 -9.63 28.30 25.92
CA GLN A 177 -8.28 28.29 25.38
C GLN A 177 -7.26 27.61 26.30
N ASN A 178 -7.38 27.83 27.62
CA ASN A 178 -6.45 27.30 28.60
C ASN A 178 -6.49 25.76 28.66
N GLN A 179 -7.61 25.16 28.25
CA GLN A 179 -7.70 23.71 28.18
C GLN A 179 -6.86 23.17 27.03
N LEU A 180 -6.87 23.86 25.89
CA LEU A 180 -6.21 23.43 24.65
C LEU A 180 -4.69 23.33 24.80
N VAL A 181 -4.08 24.30 25.49
CA VAL A 181 -2.63 24.33 25.76
C VAL A 181 -2.18 23.11 26.57
N SER A 182 -3.04 22.60 27.45
CA SER A 182 -2.70 21.47 28.30
C SER A 182 -2.95 20.09 27.66
N LEU A 183 -3.64 20.01 26.52
CA LEU A 183 -4.01 18.74 25.90
C LEU A 183 -2.80 18.07 25.25
N ALA A 184 -2.59 16.80 25.57
CA ALA A 184 -1.73 15.88 24.82
C ALA A 184 -2.49 14.57 24.58
N PRO A 185 -2.37 13.95 23.39
CA PRO A 185 -2.92 12.62 23.15
C PRO A 185 -2.15 11.59 23.98
N ARG A 186 -2.83 10.51 24.38
CA ARG A 186 -2.22 9.36 25.06
C ARG A 186 -3.00 8.09 24.74
N LYS A 187 -2.33 7.06 24.24
CA LYS A 187 -2.92 5.73 24.05
C LYS A 187 -3.19 5.12 25.42
N ARG A 188 -4.39 4.57 25.62
CA ARG A 188 -4.72 3.83 26.83
C ARG A 188 -4.40 2.36 26.61
N VAL A 189 -3.39 1.87 27.33
CA VAL A 189 -2.87 0.48 27.24
C VAL A 189 -3.96 -0.59 27.25
N ARG A 190 -5.03 -0.40 28.02
CA ARG A 190 -6.03 -1.46 28.27
C ARG A 190 -6.99 -1.72 27.11
N ASP A 191 -7.33 -0.70 26.33
CA ASP A 191 -8.37 -0.78 25.30
C ASP A 191 -7.96 -0.19 23.95
N GLY A 192 -6.70 0.24 23.82
CA GLY A 192 -6.16 0.87 22.61
C GLY A 192 -6.79 2.22 22.26
N SER A 193 -7.70 2.74 23.09
CA SER A 193 -8.38 4.00 22.78
C SER A 193 -7.45 5.20 23.02
N ILE A 194 -7.58 6.22 22.19
CA ILE A 194 -6.83 7.47 22.31
C ILE A 194 -7.57 8.42 23.26
N TRP A 195 -6.90 8.81 24.33
CA TRP A 195 -7.39 9.77 25.34
C TRP A 195 -6.62 11.07 25.23
N PHE A 196 -7.19 12.15 25.75
CA PHE A 196 -6.42 13.36 26.00
C PHE A 196 -6.14 13.53 27.49
N VAL A 197 -4.89 13.86 27.80
CA VAL A 197 -4.43 14.19 29.14
C VAL A 197 -4.14 15.66 29.24
N ARG A 198 -4.30 16.22 30.45
CA ARG A 198 -3.70 17.50 30.81
C ARG A 198 -2.32 17.27 31.37
N LYS A 199 -1.32 17.91 30.80
CA LYS A 199 0.02 18.02 31.39
C LYS A 199 0.12 19.31 32.21
N ASP A 200 0.87 19.29 33.31
CA ASP A 200 1.36 20.52 33.94
C ASP A 200 2.57 21.09 33.17
N THR A 201 3.12 22.20 33.66
CA THR A 201 4.31 22.85 33.08
C THR A 201 5.57 21.99 33.13
N GLN A 202 5.56 20.88 33.87
CA GLN A 202 6.67 19.92 33.93
C GLN A 202 6.40 18.68 33.06
N GLY A 203 5.33 18.69 32.26
CA GLY A 203 4.96 17.57 31.40
C GLY A 203 4.23 16.43 32.13
N LYS A 204 4.00 16.54 33.44
CA LYS A 204 3.35 15.48 34.23
C LYS A 204 1.85 15.49 33.99
N VAL A 205 1.28 14.31 33.76
CA VAL A 205 -0.17 14.15 33.61
C VAL A 205 -0.88 14.50 34.93
N THR A 206 -1.63 15.59 34.92
CA THR A 206 -2.39 16.09 36.08
C THR A 206 -3.84 15.60 36.09
N LYS A 207 -4.42 15.41 34.91
CA LYS A 207 -5.82 15.02 34.78
C LYS A 207 -6.08 14.35 33.44
N TRP A 208 -6.72 13.19 33.48
CA TRP A 208 -7.34 12.61 32.28
C TRP A 208 -8.57 13.44 31.93
N VAL A 209 -8.61 14.02 30.73
CA VAL A 209 -9.76 14.83 30.27
C VAL A 209 -10.96 13.95 29.92
N GLY A 210 -10.76 12.63 29.93
CA GLY A 210 -11.74 11.61 29.60
C GLY A 210 -11.39 10.94 28.28
N LYS A 211 -12.08 9.83 27.98
CA LYS A 211 -12.18 9.36 26.61
C LYS A 211 -12.72 10.57 25.87
N VAL A 212 -12.11 10.97 24.77
CA VAL A 212 -12.77 11.94 23.92
C VAL A 212 -14.19 11.44 23.74
N ASN A 213 -15.16 12.27 24.10
CA ASN A 213 -16.55 11.93 23.89
C ASN A 213 -16.79 12.04 22.38
N ASP A 214 -16.46 10.95 21.68
CA ASP A 214 -17.00 10.63 20.35
C ASP A 214 -18.53 10.45 20.44
N ASP A 215 -19.05 10.38 21.67
CA ASP A 215 -20.47 10.54 21.98
C ASP A 215 -21.00 11.88 21.46
N THR A 216 -21.60 11.83 20.28
CA THR A 216 -22.26 12.96 19.61
C THR A 216 -23.52 13.42 20.35
N THR A 217 -24.01 12.66 21.35
CA THR A 217 -25.28 12.95 22.03
C THR A 217 -25.15 13.92 23.20
N ARG A 218 -23.96 14.06 23.81
CA ARG A 218 -23.76 14.89 25.02
C ARG A 218 -22.81 16.06 24.78
N PRO A 219 -23.25 17.32 24.97
CA PRO A 219 -22.37 18.48 24.89
C PRO A 219 -21.30 18.52 26.01
N ALA A 220 -20.07 18.89 25.66
CA ALA A 220 -18.93 18.96 26.57
C ALA A 220 -18.12 20.24 26.36
N LYS A 221 -17.31 20.65 27.36
CA LYS A 221 -16.41 21.81 27.19
C LYS A 221 -15.34 21.56 26.13
N THR A 222 -14.93 20.30 25.98
CA THR A 222 -13.95 19.85 25.01
C THR A 222 -14.48 18.57 24.36
N LYS A 223 -14.37 18.48 23.04
CA LYS A 223 -14.57 17.27 22.24
C LYS A 223 -13.41 17.13 21.26
N ALA A 224 -13.29 15.98 20.62
CA ALA A 224 -12.38 15.82 19.51
C ALA A 224 -13.11 15.13 18.35
N SER A 225 -12.54 15.29 17.16
CA SER A 225 -13.02 14.60 15.96
C SER A 225 -12.84 13.08 16.10
N PRO A 226 -13.52 12.31 15.25
CA PRO A 226 -13.07 10.96 14.91
C PRO A 226 -11.63 11.00 14.35
N VAL A 227 -10.95 9.86 14.35
CA VAL A 227 -9.61 9.74 13.72
C VAL A 227 -9.78 9.80 12.21
N LEU A 228 -8.99 10.64 11.55
CA LEU A 228 -8.90 10.71 10.09
C LEU A 228 -7.53 10.18 9.66
N THR A 229 -7.52 9.04 8.98
CA THR A 229 -6.29 8.41 8.49
C THR A 229 -6.06 8.76 7.03
N VAL A 230 -4.83 9.11 6.69
CA VAL A 230 -4.39 9.29 5.30
C VAL A 230 -4.17 7.92 4.67
N TRP A 231 -4.87 7.67 3.57
CA TRP A 231 -4.67 6.51 2.72
C TRP A 231 -4.16 6.97 1.36
N ARG A 232 -3.31 6.17 0.72
CA ARG A 232 -2.85 6.43 -0.64
C ARG A 232 -3.52 5.52 -1.64
N ARG A 233 -3.56 5.93 -2.90
CA ARG A 233 -3.98 5.08 -4.03
C ARG A 233 -2.74 4.59 -4.76
N LEU A 234 -2.65 3.28 -4.97
CA LEU A 234 -1.75 2.69 -5.96
C LEU A 234 -2.58 2.31 -7.18
N TRP A 235 -2.30 2.94 -8.31
CA TRP A 235 -2.91 2.58 -9.58
C TRP A 235 -2.06 1.53 -10.28
N VAL A 236 -2.70 0.52 -10.84
CA VAL A 236 -2.03 -0.57 -11.56
C VAL A 236 -2.58 -0.62 -12.98
N GLU A 237 -1.73 -0.32 -13.94
CA GLU A 237 -1.94 -0.62 -15.35
C GLU A 237 -1.67 -2.12 -15.53
N VAL A 238 -2.75 -2.86 -15.76
CA VAL A 238 -2.69 -4.32 -15.95
C VAL A 238 -2.74 -4.61 -17.44
N ASP A 239 -1.67 -5.19 -17.96
CA ASP A 239 -1.59 -5.69 -19.32
C ASP A 239 -1.43 -7.21 -19.32
N SER A 240 -1.92 -7.85 -20.37
CA SER A 240 -1.65 -9.26 -20.62
C SER A 240 -1.45 -9.52 -22.11
N MET A 241 -0.67 -10.55 -22.42
CA MET A 241 -0.47 -10.99 -23.79
C MET A 241 -1.72 -11.66 -24.36
N GLY A 242 -2.04 -11.29 -25.60
CA GLY A 242 -3.03 -11.98 -26.40
C GLY A 242 -2.59 -13.38 -26.82
N SER A 243 -3.46 -14.06 -27.54
CA SER A 243 -3.18 -15.37 -28.12
C SER A 243 -1.96 -15.36 -29.05
N PRO A 244 -1.18 -16.46 -29.11
CA PRO A 244 -0.10 -16.58 -30.07
C PRO A 244 -0.60 -16.43 -31.52
N PRO A 245 0.18 -15.80 -32.42
CA PRO A 245 -0.14 -15.74 -33.83
C PRO A 245 -0.46 -17.13 -34.44
N ALA A 246 -1.44 -17.16 -35.33
CA ALA A 246 -1.85 -18.39 -35.99
C ALA A 246 -0.67 -19.07 -36.71
N GLY A 247 -0.47 -20.36 -36.42
CA GLY A 247 0.57 -21.17 -37.06
C GLY A 247 1.90 -21.24 -36.28
N ILE A 248 2.01 -20.58 -35.13
CA ILE A 248 3.08 -20.88 -34.18
C ILE A 248 2.87 -22.30 -33.65
N GLN A 249 3.93 -23.11 -33.70
CA GLN A 249 3.99 -24.41 -33.04
C GLN A 249 4.62 -24.17 -31.68
N LEU A 250 3.89 -24.50 -30.62
CA LEU A 250 4.40 -24.54 -29.25
C LEU A 250 4.77 -26.00 -28.91
N GLY A 251 5.55 -26.19 -27.85
CA GLY A 251 5.86 -27.51 -27.29
C GLY A 251 4.60 -28.35 -26.99
N GLU A 252 4.74 -29.68 -26.89
CA GLU A 252 3.59 -30.55 -26.58
C GLU A 252 3.10 -30.39 -25.13
N ASP A 253 3.95 -29.90 -24.24
CA ASP A 253 3.70 -29.47 -22.86
C ASP A 253 3.13 -28.06 -22.76
N ASP A 254 3.39 -27.22 -23.77
CA ASP A 254 2.82 -25.88 -23.96
C ASP A 254 1.38 -25.88 -24.46
N LEU A 255 0.53 -26.46 -23.61
CA LEU A 255 -0.84 -26.82 -23.94
C LEU A 255 -1.82 -25.65 -23.94
N THR A 256 -1.43 -24.46 -23.46
CA THR A 256 -2.32 -23.28 -23.48
C THR A 256 -2.07 -22.38 -24.68
N THR A 257 -2.83 -22.60 -25.76
CA THR A 257 -3.04 -21.60 -26.83
C THR A 257 -4.06 -20.53 -26.43
N VAL A 258 -4.24 -20.27 -25.13
CA VAL A 258 -5.25 -19.33 -24.62
C VAL A 258 -4.58 -18.03 -24.18
N ASP A 259 -5.35 -16.95 -24.19
CA ASP A 259 -4.90 -15.63 -23.74
C ASP A 259 -4.32 -15.70 -22.32
N ILE A 260 -3.24 -14.96 -22.08
CA ILE A 260 -2.69 -14.81 -20.74
C ILE A 260 -3.71 -14.03 -19.90
N PRO A 261 -4.15 -14.54 -18.74
CA PRO A 261 -5.13 -13.84 -17.94
C PRO A 261 -4.56 -12.53 -17.41
N ASP A 262 -5.41 -11.51 -17.29
CA ASP A 262 -5.07 -10.28 -16.59
C ASP A 262 -4.52 -10.60 -15.18
N PRO A 263 -3.37 -10.02 -14.80
CA PRO A 263 -2.87 -10.03 -13.44
C PRO A 263 -3.96 -9.73 -12.38
N PRO A 264 -4.34 -10.70 -11.51
CA PRO A 264 -5.26 -10.46 -10.41
C PRO A 264 -4.65 -9.56 -9.34
N LEU A 265 -5.39 -8.53 -8.92
CA LEU A 265 -4.91 -7.54 -7.93
C LEU A 265 -5.40 -7.78 -6.50
N ASP A 266 -6.25 -8.79 -6.26
CA ASP A 266 -6.91 -8.98 -4.96
C ASP A 266 -5.90 -9.24 -3.83
N ALA A 267 -4.89 -10.08 -4.07
CA ALA A 267 -3.86 -10.39 -3.08
C ALA A 267 -3.03 -9.16 -2.72
N LEU A 268 -2.61 -8.38 -3.72
CA LEU A 268 -1.91 -7.12 -3.52
C LEU A 268 -2.79 -6.12 -2.76
N THR A 269 -4.06 -6.01 -3.13
CA THR A 269 -5.03 -5.12 -2.47
C THR A 269 -5.13 -5.43 -0.98
N GLU A 270 -5.21 -6.71 -0.61
CA GLU A 270 -5.25 -7.10 0.80
C GLU A 270 -3.91 -6.85 1.51
N ALA A 271 -2.77 -7.17 0.87
CA ALA A 271 -1.45 -6.97 1.46
C ALA A 271 -1.15 -5.48 1.73
N MET A 272 -1.53 -4.60 0.80
CA MET A 272 -1.23 -3.16 0.86
C MET A 272 -2.07 -2.38 1.90
N LYS A 273 -3.15 -2.97 2.43
CA LYS A 273 -3.99 -2.32 3.47
C LYS A 273 -3.21 -1.98 4.73
N ASP A 274 -2.28 -2.84 5.13
CA ASP A 274 -1.45 -2.59 6.32
C ASP A 274 -0.46 -1.44 6.09
N ALA A 275 -0.18 -1.08 4.83
CA ALA A 275 0.57 0.11 4.45
C ALA A 275 -0.31 1.35 4.22
N TYR A 276 -1.63 1.27 4.47
CA TYR A 276 -2.60 2.33 4.16
C TYR A 276 -2.63 2.72 2.68
N VAL A 277 -2.44 1.74 1.81
CA VAL A 277 -2.51 1.91 0.37
C VAL A 277 -3.66 1.05 -0.16
N GLU A 278 -4.54 1.67 -0.93
CA GLU A 278 -5.61 0.97 -1.65
C GLU A 278 -5.22 0.85 -3.12
N VAL A 279 -5.36 -0.35 -3.66
CA VAL A 279 -4.94 -0.71 -5.02
C VAL A 279 -6.12 -0.56 -5.96
N PHE A 280 -5.90 0.08 -7.10
CA PHE A 280 -6.90 0.30 -8.13
C PHE A 280 -6.35 -0.12 -9.49
N LYS A 281 -7.12 -0.85 -10.29
CA LYS A 281 -6.82 -0.99 -11.72
C LYS A 281 -7.05 0.36 -12.41
N VAL A 282 -6.12 0.81 -13.24
CA VAL A 282 -6.30 2.03 -14.04
C VAL A 282 -7.49 1.83 -14.99
N GLY A 283 -8.29 2.88 -15.21
CA GLY A 283 -9.51 2.81 -16.01
C GLY A 283 -9.31 2.31 -17.45
N ALA A 284 -10.43 2.01 -18.14
CA ALA A 284 -10.42 1.52 -19.51
C ALA A 284 -9.62 2.44 -20.45
N GLY A 285 -8.76 1.85 -21.29
CA GLY A 285 -7.84 2.58 -22.17
C GLY A 285 -6.54 3.01 -21.48
N TYR A 286 -6.10 2.25 -20.48
CA TYR A 286 -4.70 2.22 -20.03
C TYR A 286 -4.23 0.76 -20.01
N SER A 287 -5.02 -0.11 -19.40
CA SER A 287 -4.87 -1.56 -19.47
C SER A 287 -5.21 -2.14 -20.85
N GLU A 288 -4.38 -3.07 -21.32
CA GLU A 288 -4.54 -3.83 -22.56
C GLU A 288 -4.44 -5.34 -22.29
N SER A 289 -5.56 -6.07 -22.41
CA SER A 289 -5.63 -7.52 -22.18
C SER A 289 -5.32 -8.36 -23.43
N ASP A 290 -4.74 -7.72 -24.46
CA ASP A 290 -4.48 -8.31 -25.78
C ASP A 290 -3.25 -7.61 -26.41
N THR A 291 -2.18 -7.53 -25.61
CA THR A 291 -0.90 -6.98 -26.10
C THR A 291 -0.22 -7.94 -27.08
N ASP A 292 0.69 -7.43 -27.92
CA ASP A 292 1.40 -8.25 -28.91
C ASP A 292 2.08 -9.44 -28.22
N TRP A 293 1.72 -10.64 -28.63
CA TRP A 293 2.34 -11.85 -28.13
C TRP A 293 3.83 -11.89 -28.48
N LYS A 294 4.64 -12.31 -27.51
CA LYS A 294 6.06 -12.58 -27.68
C LYS A 294 6.38 -13.82 -26.87
N TYR A 295 7.06 -14.77 -27.52
CA TYR A 295 7.41 -16.05 -26.91
C TYR A 295 8.29 -15.86 -25.68
N VAL A 296 9.49 -15.30 -25.91
CA VAL A 296 10.55 -15.21 -24.91
C VAL A 296 11.03 -13.77 -24.77
N PHE A 297 11.12 -13.30 -23.53
CA PHE A 297 11.86 -12.09 -23.18
C PHE A 297 13.29 -12.42 -22.76
N LYS A 298 14.30 -11.85 -23.44
CA LYS A 298 15.70 -12.11 -23.12
C LYS A 298 16.17 -11.23 -21.95
N ALA A 299 16.48 -11.83 -20.81
CA ALA A 299 17.07 -11.12 -19.67
C ALA A 299 18.61 -11.13 -19.72
N GLY A 300 19.28 -9.98 -19.45
CA GLY A 300 20.72 -9.94 -19.13
C GLY A 300 21.73 -9.73 -20.27
N GLY A 301 21.33 -9.10 -21.38
CA GLY A 301 22.24 -8.65 -22.45
C GLY A 301 21.90 -7.21 -22.91
N GLN A 302 22.27 -6.81 -24.14
CA GLN A 302 21.60 -5.67 -24.82
C GLN A 302 20.05 -5.80 -24.88
N GLY A 303 19.48 -6.91 -24.37
CA GLY A 303 18.06 -7.21 -24.20
C GLY A 303 17.38 -6.67 -22.94
N ASP A 304 18.07 -5.99 -22.00
CA ASP A 304 17.35 -5.12 -21.03
C ASP A 304 16.51 -4.07 -21.78
N ASP A 305 16.96 -3.68 -22.99
CA ASP A 305 16.18 -2.89 -23.93
C ASP A 305 14.89 -3.59 -24.37
N ASP A 306 14.79 -4.92 -24.45
CA ASP A 306 13.63 -5.60 -25.03
C ASP A 306 12.40 -5.54 -24.11
N ILE A 307 12.61 -5.89 -22.84
CA ILE A 307 11.63 -5.80 -21.76
C ILE A 307 11.22 -4.34 -21.55
N VAL A 308 12.21 -3.46 -21.39
CA VAL A 308 11.99 -2.02 -21.21
C VAL A 308 11.28 -1.41 -22.43
N ASN A 309 11.66 -1.76 -23.66
CA ASN A 309 11.01 -1.22 -24.85
C ASN A 309 9.60 -1.76 -25.01
N TYR A 310 9.34 -3.02 -24.65
CA TYR A 310 8.00 -3.57 -24.65
C TYR A 310 7.08 -2.73 -23.73
N CYS A 311 7.47 -2.57 -22.47
CA CYS A 311 6.72 -1.74 -21.53
C CYS A 311 6.65 -0.29 -21.97
N ARG A 312 7.75 0.32 -22.41
CA ARG A 312 7.75 1.73 -22.84
C ARG A 312 6.80 2.00 -24.01
N ASN A 313 6.62 1.03 -24.91
CA ASN A 313 5.71 1.14 -26.04
C ASN A 313 4.25 0.91 -25.67
N ARG A 314 3.99 0.12 -24.62
CA ARG A 314 2.64 -0.25 -24.18
C ARG A 314 2.10 0.61 -23.06
N ARG A 315 2.96 1.03 -22.13
CA ARG A 315 2.59 1.82 -20.96
C ARG A 315 1.93 3.12 -21.35
N GLN A 316 0.62 3.17 -21.19
CA GLN A 316 -0.18 4.33 -21.53
C GLN A 316 -0.08 5.39 -20.42
N SER A 317 0.25 4.96 -19.20
CA SER A 317 0.38 5.84 -18.03
C SER A 317 1.71 6.59 -17.90
N ARG A 318 2.69 6.34 -18.78
CA ARG A 318 4.06 6.89 -18.74
C ARG A 318 4.21 8.43 -18.64
N ASN A 319 3.16 9.20 -18.95
CA ASN A 319 3.18 10.66 -18.85
C ASN A 319 2.42 11.20 -17.63
N LEU A 320 1.93 10.30 -16.76
CA LEU A 320 1.02 10.63 -15.67
C LEU A 320 1.69 10.70 -14.30
N GLU A 321 2.86 10.07 -14.15
CA GLU A 321 3.63 9.96 -12.90
C GLU A 321 4.17 11.30 -12.38
N ALA A 322 4.17 12.33 -13.22
CA ALA A 322 4.70 13.64 -12.83
C ALA A 322 3.87 14.35 -11.75
N ILE A 323 2.71 13.83 -11.32
CA ILE A 323 1.76 14.63 -10.54
C ILE A 323 0.81 13.81 -9.62
N ASP A 324 1.21 13.57 -8.36
CA ASP A 324 0.39 13.01 -7.27
C ASP A 324 -0.47 11.78 -7.66
N PHE A 325 0.05 10.92 -8.54
CA PHE A 325 -0.66 9.80 -9.16
C PHE A 325 0.28 8.60 -9.24
N TRP A 326 0.31 7.84 -8.16
CA TRP A 326 1.15 6.67 -8.03
C TRP A 326 0.62 5.55 -8.92
N VAL A 327 1.35 5.23 -9.99
CA VAL A 327 0.98 4.21 -10.96
C VAL A 327 2.13 3.25 -11.23
N THR A 328 1.81 1.97 -11.35
CA THR A 328 2.71 0.90 -11.76
C THR A 328 2.12 0.13 -12.93
N GLN A 329 2.95 -0.46 -13.78
CA GLN A 329 2.52 -1.41 -14.79
C GLN A 329 2.85 -2.84 -14.36
N VAL A 330 1.89 -3.75 -14.56
CA VAL A 330 2.10 -5.19 -14.43
C VAL A 330 1.72 -5.84 -15.75
N VAL A 331 2.64 -6.64 -16.29
CA VAL A 331 2.43 -7.34 -17.57
C VAL A 331 2.44 -8.84 -17.32
N GLY A 332 1.31 -9.48 -17.61
CA GLY A 332 1.25 -10.93 -17.77
C GLY A 332 1.89 -11.31 -19.10
N ILE A 333 3.00 -12.03 -19.03
CA ILE A 333 3.72 -12.50 -20.21
C ILE A 333 3.65 -14.01 -20.31
N TYR A 334 3.94 -14.52 -21.52
CA TYR A 334 4.09 -15.94 -21.73
C TYR A 334 5.28 -16.45 -20.90
N GLU A 335 6.51 -16.08 -21.28
CA GLU A 335 7.70 -16.68 -20.69
C GLU A 335 8.89 -15.70 -20.60
N ILE A 336 9.73 -15.85 -19.56
CA ILE A 336 10.97 -15.09 -19.35
C ILE A 336 12.14 -16.01 -19.69
N GLY A 337 12.92 -15.68 -20.72
CA GLY A 337 14.11 -16.42 -21.12
C GLY A 337 15.37 -15.98 -20.37
N LEU A 338 16.03 -16.95 -19.74
CA LEU A 338 17.31 -16.78 -19.06
C LEU A 338 18.49 -16.94 -20.02
N VAL A 339 18.68 -16.00 -20.94
CA VAL A 339 19.72 -16.21 -21.98
C VAL A 339 21.13 -15.90 -21.47
N SER A 340 21.36 -15.08 -20.43
CA SER A 340 22.75 -14.59 -20.19
C SER A 340 23.14 -14.04 -18.81
N LEU A 341 22.31 -14.10 -17.76
CA LEU A 341 22.63 -13.38 -16.50
C LEU A 341 23.86 -13.89 -15.73
N HIS A 342 24.39 -15.06 -16.09
CA HIS A 342 25.65 -15.53 -15.53
C HIS A 342 26.43 -16.40 -16.54
N PRO A 343 27.36 -15.83 -17.34
CA PRO A 343 28.21 -16.60 -18.26
C PRO A 343 29.12 -17.61 -17.54
N GLU A 344 29.15 -17.59 -16.21
CA GLU A 344 29.94 -18.48 -15.37
C GLU A 344 29.16 -19.71 -14.87
N PHE A 345 27.82 -19.67 -14.88
CA PHE A 345 26.96 -20.78 -14.44
C PHE A 345 26.30 -21.52 -15.60
N PHE A 346 26.08 -20.84 -16.70
CA PHE A 346 25.76 -21.46 -17.97
C PHE A 346 27.05 -21.38 -18.79
N SER A 347 27.69 -22.54 -19.03
CA SER A 347 28.59 -22.58 -20.19
C SER A 347 27.78 -22.03 -21.35
N PRO A 348 28.31 -21.11 -22.17
CA PRO A 348 27.68 -20.84 -23.44
C PRO A 348 27.33 -22.22 -23.99
N ILE A 349 26.04 -22.46 -24.20
CA ILE A 349 25.65 -23.53 -25.10
C ILE A 349 26.32 -23.05 -26.37
N GLU A 350 27.52 -23.58 -26.61
CA GLU A 350 28.11 -23.49 -27.92
C GLU A 350 27.01 -24.17 -28.74
N GLU A 351 26.20 -23.36 -29.41
CA GLU A 351 25.60 -23.72 -30.68
C GLU A 351 26.79 -24.18 -31.53
N GLU A 352 27.31 -25.37 -31.24
CA GLU A 352 27.88 -26.22 -32.26
C GLU A 352 26.68 -26.50 -33.16
N ASP A 353 26.39 -25.55 -34.04
CA ASP A 353 25.97 -25.84 -35.39
C ASP A 353 26.95 -26.90 -35.89
N ASP A 354 26.76 -28.17 -35.53
CA ASP A 354 27.40 -29.27 -36.21
C ASP A 354 26.72 -29.29 -37.56
N PRO A 355 27.39 -28.82 -38.64
CA PRO A 355 26.78 -28.79 -39.96
C PRO A 355 26.53 -30.21 -40.49
N ASN A 356 26.91 -31.26 -39.75
CA ASN A 356 26.71 -32.66 -40.05
C ASN A 356 25.77 -33.38 -39.08
N ASP A 357 25.03 -32.68 -38.22
CA ASP A 357 23.89 -33.30 -37.53
C ASP A 357 22.64 -33.13 -38.42
N PRO A 358 22.23 -34.17 -39.20
CA PRO A 358 21.03 -34.12 -40.01
C PRO A 358 19.76 -34.37 -39.18
N ALA A 359 19.86 -34.49 -37.86
CA ALA A 359 18.68 -34.57 -37.02
C ALA A 359 17.91 -33.25 -37.16
N PRO A 360 16.60 -33.28 -37.52
CA PRO A 360 15.76 -32.12 -37.26
C PRO A 360 15.93 -31.80 -35.78
N LEU A 361 16.14 -30.51 -35.46
CA LEU A 361 16.14 -29.94 -34.10
C LEU A 361 15.47 -30.93 -33.15
N ASP A 362 16.28 -31.60 -32.32
CA ASP A 362 15.78 -32.60 -31.38
C ASP A 362 14.63 -31.96 -30.62
N PRO A 363 13.36 -32.37 -30.84
CA PRO A 363 12.23 -31.69 -30.24
C PRO A 363 12.23 -31.86 -28.71
N ASP A 364 13.04 -32.79 -28.18
CA ASP A 364 13.27 -32.98 -26.75
C ASP A 364 14.46 -32.14 -26.22
N LYS A 365 15.04 -31.25 -27.05
CA LYS A 365 16.07 -30.26 -26.68
C LYS A 365 15.67 -28.86 -27.15
N ASP A 366 14.39 -28.53 -27.10
CA ASP A 366 13.96 -27.15 -27.33
C ASP A 366 14.38 -26.29 -26.13
N ASP A 367 15.67 -25.95 -26.05
CA ASP A 367 16.23 -25.03 -25.06
C ASP A 367 15.73 -23.57 -25.22
N ARG A 368 14.66 -23.35 -25.98
CA ARG A 368 14.11 -22.05 -26.34
C ARG A 368 12.81 -21.71 -25.64
N ASP A 369 12.18 -22.63 -24.92
CA ASP A 369 10.94 -22.41 -24.16
C ASP A 369 11.17 -22.14 -22.66
N ASN A 370 12.43 -22.17 -22.20
CA ASN A 370 12.83 -22.01 -20.79
C ASN A 370 11.90 -22.70 -19.80
N ASP A 371 11.32 -23.82 -20.24
CA ASP A 371 10.56 -24.69 -19.39
C ASP A 371 11.54 -25.16 -18.31
N PRO A 372 11.07 -25.46 -17.10
CA PRO A 372 11.86 -26.21 -16.16
C PRO A 372 12.04 -27.64 -16.71
N ASP A 373 12.72 -27.80 -17.82
CA ASP A 373 13.11 -29.09 -18.32
C ASP A 373 13.81 -29.79 -17.19
N VAL A 374 13.29 -30.98 -16.89
CA VAL A 374 13.85 -31.85 -15.87
C VAL A 374 15.19 -32.32 -16.43
N ARG A 375 16.23 -31.49 -16.32
CA ARG A 375 17.58 -31.89 -16.69
C ARG A 375 18.02 -32.94 -15.70
N GLN A 376 17.94 -34.19 -16.15
CA GLN A 376 18.52 -35.30 -15.44
C GLN A 376 20.03 -35.24 -15.67
N ASN A 377 20.79 -34.99 -14.62
CA ASN A 377 22.22 -35.23 -14.64
C ASN A 377 22.49 -36.68 -15.06
N ALA A 378 23.72 -36.95 -15.54
CA ALA A 378 24.14 -38.29 -15.94
C ALA A 378 24.00 -39.36 -14.84
N ASP A 379 23.85 -38.96 -13.58
CA ASP A 379 23.63 -39.84 -12.43
C ASP A 379 22.13 -40.06 -12.08
N GLY A 380 21.22 -39.50 -12.88
CA GLY A 380 19.77 -39.57 -12.68
C GLY A 380 19.21 -38.55 -11.70
N THR A 381 20.04 -37.65 -11.13
CA THR A 381 19.56 -36.55 -10.29
C THR A 381 18.88 -35.48 -11.14
N ILE A 382 17.69 -35.07 -10.73
CA ILE A 382 16.94 -33.98 -11.37
C ILE A 382 17.55 -32.67 -10.89
N VAL A 383 18.06 -31.87 -11.81
CA VAL A 383 18.39 -30.46 -11.58
C VAL A 383 17.22 -29.66 -12.09
N ALA A 384 16.44 -29.09 -11.18
CA ALA A 384 15.49 -28.06 -11.57
C ALA A 384 16.31 -26.84 -12.07
N GLU A 385 16.10 -26.47 -13.33
CA GLU A 385 16.53 -25.17 -13.82
C GLU A 385 15.78 -24.07 -13.07
N ILE A 386 16.46 -22.93 -12.90
CA ILE A 386 15.91 -21.82 -12.12
C ILE A 386 14.84 -21.16 -12.98
N CYS A 387 13.58 -21.30 -12.61
CA CYS A 387 12.52 -20.54 -13.27
C CYS A 387 12.43 -19.14 -12.66
N MET A 388 12.45 -18.12 -13.51
CA MET A 388 12.15 -16.75 -13.09
C MET A 388 10.65 -16.49 -13.26
N ASN A 389 9.88 -16.67 -12.21
CA ASN A 389 8.42 -16.47 -12.26
C ASN A 389 8.03 -15.00 -12.47
N GLY A 390 8.93 -14.08 -12.16
CA GLY A 390 8.73 -12.65 -12.33
C GLY A 390 10.04 -11.89 -12.47
N LEU A 391 9.91 -10.65 -12.91
CA LEU A 391 10.99 -9.68 -13.02
C LEU A 391 10.44 -8.28 -12.81
N THR A 392 11.16 -7.44 -12.09
CA THR A 392 10.79 -6.03 -11.92
C THR A 392 11.88 -5.12 -12.44
N GLU A 393 11.47 -4.16 -13.25
CA GLU A 393 12.30 -3.04 -13.68
C GLU A 393 11.92 -1.80 -12.87
N ILE A 394 12.91 -1.24 -12.18
CA ILE A 394 12.76 -0.06 -11.32
C ILE A 394 13.17 1.24 -12.02
N ALA A 395 13.67 1.15 -13.25
CA ALA A 395 13.92 2.30 -14.10
C ALA A 395 12.71 2.60 -14.99
N GLU A 396 12.43 3.90 -15.19
CA GLU A 396 11.28 4.34 -15.98
C GLU A 396 11.21 3.71 -17.40
N PRO A 397 10.12 3.00 -17.74
CA PRO A 397 8.90 2.83 -16.93
C PRO A 397 9.01 1.79 -15.80
N ASP A 398 8.56 2.15 -14.59
CA ASP A 398 8.36 1.21 -13.48
C ASP A 398 7.38 0.10 -13.90
N CYS A 399 7.88 -1.12 -14.08
CA CYS A 399 7.08 -2.24 -14.54
C CYS A 399 7.49 -3.57 -13.92
N SER A 400 6.50 -4.43 -13.70
CA SER A 400 6.67 -5.78 -13.19
C SER A 400 6.10 -6.78 -14.19
N PHE A 401 6.89 -7.80 -14.51
CA PHE A 401 6.54 -8.88 -15.42
C PHE A 401 6.28 -10.12 -14.62
N VAL A 402 5.25 -10.86 -14.99
CA VAL A 402 4.95 -12.15 -14.37
C VAL A 402 4.71 -13.15 -15.48
N SER A 403 5.55 -14.18 -15.49
CA SER A 403 5.51 -15.28 -16.43
C SER A 403 4.42 -16.25 -16.03
N TYR A 404 3.30 -16.20 -16.75
CA TYR A 404 2.19 -17.10 -16.46
C TYR A 404 2.55 -18.54 -16.82
N GLU A 405 3.32 -18.73 -17.89
CA GLU A 405 3.68 -20.05 -18.38
C GLU A 405 4.58 -20.78 -17.38
N GLN A 406 5.70 -20.16 -16.99
CA GLN A 406 6.60 -20.75 -16.00
C GLN A 406 5.91 -21.07 -14.66
N ILE A 407 4.91 -20.25 -14.27
CA ILE A 407 4.08 -20.55 -13.09
C ILE A 407 3.16 -21.76 -13.34
N ARG A 408 2.56 -21.89 -14.53
CA ARG A 408 1.75 -23.04 -14.94
C ARG A 408 2.58 -24.31 -14.93
N ASP A 409 3.77 -24.30 -15.54
CA ASP A 409 4.60 -25.49 -15.66
C ASP A 409 5.20 -25.91 -14.33
N MET A 410 5.65 -24.95 -13.52
CA MET A 410 5.99 -25.21 -12.13
C MET A 410 4.83 -25.92 -11.41
N CYS A 411 3.58 -25.49 -11.65
CA CYS A 411 2.42 -26.15 -11.05
C CYS A 411 2.15 -27.56 -11.61
N MET A 412 2.36 -27.76 -12.92
CA MET A 412 2.15 -29.03 -13.61
C MET A 412 3.17 -30.09 -13.20
N GLN A 413 4.47 -29.74 -13.27
CA GLN A 413 5.57 -30.64 -12.94
C GLN A 413 5.51 -31.14 -11.50
N ARG A 414 5.08 -30.27 -10.58
CA ARG A 414 4.93 -30.59 -9.16
C ARG A 414 3.63 -31.34 -8.83
N ARG A 415 2.87 -31.77 -9.85
CA ARG A 415 1.60 -32.50 -9.71
C ARG A 415 0.59 -31.80 -8.80
N LEU A 416 0.62 -30.46 -8.77
CA LEU A 416 -0.31 -29.65 -8.00
C LEU A 416 -1.75 -29.68 -8.55
N GLN A 417 -1.93 -30.41 -9.65
CA GLN A 417 -3.22 -30.72 -10.27
C GLN A 417 -3.75 -32.13 -9.96
N ASP A 418 -3.13 -32.95 -9.08
CA ASP A 418 -3.75 -34.24 -8.73
C ASP A 418 -5.13 -34.00 -8.09
N PRO A 419 -6.23 -34.42 -8.75
CA PRO A 419 -7.58 -34.18 -8.24
C PRO A 419 -7.87 -34.90 -6.91
N ASN A 420 -6.99 -35.83 -6.48
CA ASN A 420 -7.12 -36.58 -5.24
C ASN A 420 -6.24 -36.06 -4.09
N THR A 421 -5.25 -35.19 -4.35
CA THR A 421 -4.53 -34.53 -3.26
C THR A 421 -5.35 -33.33 -2.78
N ARG A 422 -5.43 -33.15 -1.46
CA ARG A 422 -6.02 -31.94 -0.83
C ARG A 422 -5.28 -30.64 -1.18
N ARG A 423 -4.27 -30.70 -2.05
CA ARG A 423 -3.33 -29.64 -2.42
C ARG A 423 -3.56 -29.22 -3.88
N GLN A 424 -4.80 -28.85 -4.21
CA GLN A 424 -5.01 -28.06 -5.42
C GLN A 424 -4.42 -26.68 -5.14
N MET A 425 -3.17 -26.46 -5.54
CA MET A 425 -2.67 -25.10 -5.62
C MET A 425 -3.45 -24.41 -6.73
N ASN A 426 -4.11 -23.32 -6.36
CA ASN A 426 -4.75 -22.47 -7.32
C ASN A 426 -3.62 -21.72 -8.03
N ILE A 427 -3.32 -22.04 -9.30
CA ILE A 427 -2.36 -21.31 -10.15
C ILE A 427 -2.56 -19.79 -9.99
N TYR A 428 -3.82 -19.35 -9.91
CA TYR A 428 -4.16 -17.96 -9.66
C TYR A 428 -3.63 -17.38 -8.34
N SER A 429 -3.55 -18.17 -7.26
CA SER A 429 -2.99 -17.72 -5.98
C SER A 429 -1.48 -17.51 -6.07
N ILE A 430 -0.76 -18.41 -6.75
CA ILE A 430 0.69 -18.26 -6.97
C ILE A 430 0.93 -17.06 -7.88
N TYR A 431 0.19 -16.98 -8.99
CA TYR A 431 0.23 -15.85 -9.91
C TYR A 431 -0.02 -14.51 -9.19
N SER A 432 -1.06 -14.42 -8.36
CA SER A 432 -1.35 -13.24 -7.53
C SER A 432 -0.23 -12.91 -6.54
N GLY A 433 0.38 -13.95 -5.94
CA GLY A 433 1.49 -13.79 -5.00
C GLY A 433 2.74 -13.27 -5.68
N THR A 434 3.10 -13.81 -6.85
CA THR A 434 4.21 -13.33 -7.67
C THR A 434 3.98 -11.90 -8.12
N ILE A 435 2.79 -11.55 -8.62
CA ILE A 435 2.45 -10.15 -8.96
C ILE A 435 2.70 -9.22 -7.77
N ALA A 436 2.24 -9.60 -6.58
CA ALA A 436 2.40 -8.77 -5.40
C ALA A 436 3.86 -8.68 -4.94
N HIS A 437 4.65 -9.75 -5.11
CA HIS A 437 6.10 -9.77 -4.86
C HIS A 437 6.84 -8.82 -5.80
N GLU A 438 6.59 -8.92 -7.10
CA GLU A 438 7.23 -8.09 -8.11
C GLU A 438 6.90 -6.61 -7.93
N ILE A 439 5.63 -6.26 -7.67
CA ILE A 439 5.28 -4.88 -7.34
C ILE A 439 5.98 -4.42 -6.05
N GLY A 440 6.23 -5.32 -5.11
CA GLY A 440 7.03 -5.05 -3.93
C GLY A 440 8.45 -4.56 -4.22
N HIS A 441 9.10 -5.12 -5.26
CA HIS A 441 10.40 -4.64 -5.70
C HIS A 441 10.38 -3.18 -6.16
N GLN A 442 9.26 -2.68 -6.67
CA GLN A 442 9.14 -1.26 -7.04
C GLN A 442 9.13 -0.30 -5.85
N PHE A 443 8.88 -0.84 -4.65
CA PHE A 443 8.88 -0.10 -3.39
C PHE A 443 10.15 -0.30 -2.58
N LEU A 444 10.71 -1.51 -2.65
CA LEU A 444 11.76 -1.96 -1.75
C LEU A 444 13.10 -2.16 -2.48
N GLY A 445 13.12 -2.07 -3.81
CA GLY A 445 14.27 -2.48 -4.64
C GLY A 445 14.50 -3.99 -4.53
N ASP A 446 15.77 -4.42 -4.62
CA ASP A 446 16.17 -5.84 -4.57
C ASP A 446 16.08 -6.48 -3.16
N VAL A 447 15.25 -5.93 -2.27
CA VAL A 447 15.06 -6.46 -0.93
C VAL A 447 14.25 -7.75 -1.00
N HIS A 448 14.85 -8.82 -0.51
CA HIS A 448 14.22 -10.11 -0.32
C HIS A 448 14.34 -10.54 1.14
N SER A 449 13.39 -11.37 1.60
CA SER A 449 13.54 -12.13 2.83
C SER A 449 13.77 -13.62 2.57
N TYR A 450 14.51 -14.25 3.47
CA TYR A 450 14.90 -15.65 3.36
C TYR A 450 14.45 -16.45 4.60
N ASP A 451 13.32 -16.06 5.19
CA ASP A 451 12.78 -16.73 6.38
C ASP A 451 12.45 -18.20 6.06
N PRO A 452 12.82 -19.18 6.90
CA PRO A 452 12.47 -20.59 6.69
C PRO A 452 10.96 -20.92 6.83
N LYS A 453 10.12 -19.97 7.25
CA LYS A 453 8.66 -20.07 7.32
C LYS A 453 8.01 -18.80 6.76
N PRO A 454 8.15 -18.51 5.46
CA PRO A 454 7.69 -17.27 4.87
C PRO A 454 6.21 -17.06 5.06
N ARG A 455 5.92 -15.89 5.59
CA ARG A 455 4.66 -15.18 5.45
C ARG A 455 4.88 -13.82 4.81
N ASP A 456 6.15 -13.49 4.58
CA ASP A 456 6.56 -12.23 4.00
C ASP A 456 6.33 -12.27 2.50
N LEU A 457 5.69 -11.25 1.98
CA LEU A 457 5.44 -11.11 0.56
C LEU A 457 6.75 -10.97 -0.24
N MET A 458 7.80 -10.37 0.35
CA MET A 458 9.13 -10.28 -0.28
C MET A 458 10.00 -11.51 -0.06
N TRP A 459 9.42 -12.64 0.34
CA TRP A 459 10.21 -13.84 0.48
C TRP A 459 10.72 -14.35 -0.88
N ALA A 460 12.00 -14.72 -0.94
CA ALA A 460 12.56 -15.45 -2.05
C ALA A 460 13.42 -16.61 -1.58
N HIS A 461 13.71 -17.52 -2.50
CA HIS A 461 14.63 -18.62 -2.24
C HIS A 461 16.05 -18.11 -1.97
N ALA A 462 16.69 -18.61 -0.90
CA ALA A 462 18.09 -18.28 -0.66
C ALA A 462 18.96 -18.89 -1.77
N PRO A 463 19.89 -18.12 -2.38
CA PRO A 463 20.81 -18.66 -3.38
C PRO A 463 21.59 -19.87 -2.80
N ARG A 464 21.34 -21.03 -3.40
CA ARG A 464 21.83 -22.39 -3.10
C ARG A 464 23.09 -22.48 -2.21
N GLY A 465 22.89 -22.95 -0.98
CA GLY A 465 23.96 -23.43 -0.10
C GLY A 465 23.55 -24.54 0.89
N GLY A 466 22.27 -24.93 0.92
CA GLY A 466 21.76 -26.00 1.76
C GLY A 466 20.69 -26.80 1.02
N ASN A 467 20.56 -28.09 1.33
CA ASN A 467 19.55 -28.99 0.76
C ASN A 467 18.20 -28.27 0.57
N THR A 468 17.82 -28.11 -0.69
CA THR A 468 16.53 -27.60 -1.15
C THR A 468 15.46 -28.64 -0.80
N ASP A 469 15.06 -28.64 0.46
CA ASP A 469 13.93 -29.41 0.96
C ASP A 469 12.66 -28.81 0.32
N ASP A 470 11.67 -29.63 -0.05
CA ASP A 470 10.41 -29.34 -0.77
C ASP A 470 9.45 -28.33 -0.07
N ARG A 471 9.99 -27.39 0.71
CA ARG A 471 9.25 -26.49 1.61
C ARG A 471 8.70 -25.25 0.93
N GLU A 472 9.20 -24.85 -0.24
CA GLU A 472 8.64 -23.75 -1.05
C GLU A 472 7.15 -23.91 -1.30
N GLU A 473 6.73 -25.14 -1.56
CA GLU A 473 5.36 -25.51 -1.90
C GLU A 473 4.44 -25.39 -0.66
N GLU A 474 4.84 -25.92 0.50
CA GLU A 474 4.06 -25.80 1.75
C GLU A 474 3.92 -24.35 2.25
N MET A 475 4.80 -23.47 1.77
CA MET A 475 4.85 -22.05 2.09
C MET A 475 3.89 -21.23 1.24
N LEU A 476 3.79 -21.53 -0.06
CA LEU A 476 2.85 -20.89 -0.99
C LEU A 476 1.38 -21.29 -0.72
N GLU A 477 1.15 -22.43 -0.06
CA GLU A 477 -0.12 -23.15 -0.09
C GLU A 477 -1.30 -22.49 0.68
N GLN A 478 -1.13 -21.79 1.82
CA GLN A 478 -2.29 -21.53 2.71
C GLN A 478 -2.27 -20.30 3.63
N ARG A 479 -1.55 -19.22 3.30
CA ARG A 479 -1.46 -18.07 4.23
C ARG A 479 -1.66 -16.74 3.51
N PRO A 480 -2.30 -15.75 4.16
CA PRO A 480 -2.22 -14.40 3.63
C PRO A 480 -0.74 -14.02 3.57
N TRP A 481 -0.27 -13.63 2.39
CA TRP A 481 1.00 -12.95 2.21
C TRP A 481 0.91 -11.59 2.88
N LEU A 482 1.86 -11.29 3.74
CA LEU A 482 1.89 -10.07 4.53
C LEU A 482 3.23 -9.39 4.29
N TRP A 483 3.24 -8.07 4.28
CA TRP A 483 4.49 -7.35 4.38
C TRP A 483 5.08 -7.52 5.77
N LYS A 484 6.41 -7.60 5.87
CA LYS A 484 7.07 -7.38 7.15
C LYS A 484 6.88 -5.94 7.64
N PRO A 485 6.95 -5.70 8.96
CA PRO A 485 6.88 -4.36 9.54
C PRO A 485 7.83 -3.35 8.89
N GLU A 486 9.09 -3.74 8.65
CA GLU A 486 10.08 -2.89 7.98
C GLU A 486 9.71 -2.58 6.51
N HIS A 487 9.05 -3.51 5.82
CA HIS A 487 8.56 -3.32 4.45
C HIS A 487 7.37 -2.36 4.44
N ILE A 488 6.41 -2.52 5.37
CA ILE A 488 5.28 -1.59 5.55
C ILE A 488 5.81 -0.18 5.80
N HIS A 489 6.80 -0.04 6.68
CA HIS A 489 7.40 1.24 7.00
C HIS A 489 8.10 1.88 5.80
N ALA A 490 8.84 1.08 5.04
CA ALA A 490 9.49 1.53 3.81
C ALA A 490 8.45 1.99 2.78
N ILE A 491 7.43 1.17 2.50
CA ILE A 491 6.31 1.50 1.59
C ILE A 491 5.64 2.79 2.03
N ARG A 492 5.34 2.93 3.32
CA ARG A 492 4.72 4.16 3.84
C ARG A 492 5.62 5.35 3.57
N GLY A 493 6.93 5.24 3.81
CA GLY A 493 7.90 6.32 3.64
C GLY A 493 8.22 6.73 2.20
N ILE A 494 7.59 6.13 1.20
CA ILE A 494 7.78 6.48 -0.20
C ILE A 494 7.15 7.84 -0.51
N ASP A 495 7.98 8.79 -0.94
CA ASP A 495 7.57 10.10 -1.45
C ASP A 495 7.43 10.08 -2.99
N LYS A 496 6.96 8.95 -3.54
CA LYS A 496 6.53 8.89 -4.95
C LYS A 496 5.27 9.77 -5.09
N PRO A 497 5.14 10.56 -6.18
CA PRO A 497 3.95 11.36 -6.46
C PRO A 497 2.69 10.51 -6.38
#